data_AF-A0A956SWT9-F1
#
_entry.id   AF-A0A956SWT9-F1
#
_cell.length_a   1.000
_cell.length_b   1.000
_cell.length_c   1.000
_cell.angle_alpha   90.00
_cell.angle_beta   90.00
_cell.angle_gamma   90.00
#
_symmetry.space_group_name_H-M   'P 1'
#
loop_
_entity.id
_entity.type
_entity.pdbx_description
1 polymer ?
#
loop_
_entity_poly.entity_id
_entity_poly.type
_entity_poly.pdbx_seq_one_letter_code
_entity_poly.pdbx_strand_id
1 'polypeptide(L)'
;DLGMHCADLGLQPFSVLPPFNTLNAEVVERGSTGGNKPRRLGPAEVELRYSAASNPNDPVGPDSINSTSQNFPVGATVENATLAKTDFWDLVGAQTVAALLFPGLNPLGDEGLQTIANADHGRYMPGIADPYNANDPQAFSAYEEAFERFTAQGIPATNIDDAGRHNSYPLMRVQAVSTVTQDVVATVDMVTPVSAEVDCRDCHTMGEVGADPGARAGGPTFVAPASPSRRDVEAAAKTNILRLHDYKHGGVTGPLDGGSPVLCAGCHASPALSSVGGPGGDPSVALMSQVMHAYHGLLQVDAGDALVRDGGGEPVLRDPQDPLAKPLIPVGPGVPMEQNCFLCHPGKVTQCFRGAMFAAGQTCASCHGTMLSVGGTFALAQGGEPGTGQRRPWTDEPRCESCHTGAAEPKTLAYDPNDPAATPILAADKRFAEQPGTLYRNSRGHGGLQCEACHGSPHAIWPNPNPDANDNVAAIQLQGHAGVIGECSTCHTSLSSSAGLGGPHGMHPVNNPSWIKGGGNFHGEVYKEGSGDSCAACHGADHRGTRLSRTLANRVMRDAEGQLRAILPAGAEVSCGLCHSVAKSFDD
;
A
#
# COMPACT_ATOMS: atom_id res chain seq x y z
N ASP A 1 1.66 5.80 0.61
CA ASP A 1 2.69 4.84 0.16
C ASP A 1 3.34 4.11 1.34
N LEU A 2 4.20 4.73 2.17
CA LEU A 2 5.00 3.98 3.17
C LEU A 2 4.29 3.57 4.49
N GLY A 3 3.24 4.25 4.96
CA GLY A 3 2.78 4.12 6.36
C GLY A 3 2.16 2.81 6.82
N MET A 4 1.80 1.90 5.92
CA MET A 4 1.18 0.62 6.30
C MET A 4 2.16 -0.50 6.59
N HIS A 5 3.46 -0.25 6.51
CA HIS A 5 4.44 -1.32 6.32
C HIS A 5 5.17 -1.76 7.58
N CYS A 6 4.50 -1.75 8.74
CA CYS A 6 4.98 -2.25 10.04
C CYS A 6 5.46 -1.17 11.04
N ALA A 7 4.64 -0.14 11.28
CA ALA A 7 4.80 0.61 12.53
C ALA A 7 4.35 -0.27 13.71
N ASP A 8 5.17 -0.28 14.76
CA ASP A 8 4.97 -1.02 16.00
C ASP A 8 4.11 -0.24 16.99
N LEU A 9 3.41 -0.93 17.90
CA LEU A 9 2.68 -0.26 18.99
C LEU A 9 3.62 0.43 20.00
N GLY A 10 4.84 -0.10 20.13
CA GLY A 10 5.95 0.53 20.87
C GLY A 10 7.28 0.30 20.17
N LEU A 11 8.16 1.30 20.20
CA LEU A 11 9.43 1.35 19.47
C LEU A 11 10.64 1.03 20.36
N GLN A 12 10.40 0.71 21.64
CA GLN A 12 11.37 0.11 22.55
C GLN A 12 10.94 -1.32 22.90
N PRO A 13 11.86 -2.32 22.94
CA PRO A 13 13.33 -2.23 22.82
C PRO A 13 13.88 -2.23 21.39
N PHE A 14 13.05 -2.42 20.36
CA PHE A 14 13.48 -2.22 18.98
C PHE A 14 12.33 -1.78 18.08
N SER A 15 12.68 -1.20 16.94
CA SER A 15 11.76 -0.79 15.88
C SER A 15 12.11 -1.46 14.55
N VAL A 16 11.08 -1.96 13.85
CA VAL A 16 11.22 -2.46 12.47
C VAL A 16 11.18 -1.30 11.48
N LEU A 17 10.15 -0.45 11.60
CA LEU A 17 10.02 0.81 10.86
C LEU A 17 9.51 1.92 11.80
N PRO A 18 9.93 3.17 11.58
CA PRO A 18 9.40 4.32 12.28
C PRO A 18 8.00 4.72 11.77
N PRO A 19 7.25 5.55 12.51
CA PRO A 19 6.10 6.27 11.97
C PRO A 19 6.53 7.10 10.75
N PHE A 20 6.06 6.71 9.57
CA PHE A 20 6.45 7.35 8.32
C PHE A 20 5.38 7.17 7.25
N ASN A 21 4.76 8.27 6.82
CA ASN A 21 3.80 8.28 5.72
C ASN A 21 4.23 9.18 4.57
N THR A 22 3.78 8.83 3.37
CA THR A 22 3.94 9.65 2.17
C THR A 22 2.60 9.85 1.50
N LEU A 23 2.26 11.12 1.27
CA LEU A 23 1.20 11.54 0.34
C LEU A 23 1.83 11.98 -0.97
N ASN A 24 1.36 11.41 -2.07
CA ASN A 24 1.69 11.82 -3.43
C ASN A 24 0.43 12.39 -4.07
N ALA A 25 0.56 13.49 -4.82
CA ALA A 25 -0.58 14.16 -5.43
C ALA A 25 -0.23 14.77 -6.79
N GLU A 26 -1.16 14.66 -7.74
CA GLU A 26 -1.15 15.36 -9.03
C GLU A 26 -2.37 16.28 -9.08
N VAL A 27 -2.18 17.53 -9.52
CA VAL A 27 -3.28 18.49 -9.69
C VAL A 27 -3.61 18.60 -11.16
N VAL A 28 -4.87 18.38 -11.52
CA VAL A 28 -5.32 18.44 -12.91
C VAL A 28 -6.29 19.61 -13.09
N GLU A 29 -5.93 20.55 -13.96
CA GLU A 29 -6.88 21.52 -14.48
C GLU A 29 -7.76 20.82 -15.51
N ARG A 30 -9.08 20.88 -15.28
CA ARG A 30 -10.07 20.27 -16.16
C ARG A 30 -10.11 20.97 -17.51
N GLY A 31 -10.29 20.19 -18.57
CA GLY A 31 -10.28 20.68 -19.95
C GLY A 31 -11.20 19.88 -20.87
N SER A 32 -11.38 20.28 -22.12
CA SER A 32 -12.16 19.51 -23.11
C SER A 32 -11.28 18.57 -23.93
N THR A 33 -11.15 18.83 -25.23
CA THR A 33 -10.35 18.04 -26.19
C THR A 33 -9.47 18.97 -27.04
N GLY A 34 -8.48 18.40 -27.73
CA GLY A 34 -7.58 19.17 -28.61
C GLY A 34 -6.70 20.13 -27.82
N GLY A 35 -6.65 21.40 -28.24
CA GLY A 35 -5.82 22.44 -27.60
C GLY A 35 -6.21 22.78 -26.16
N ASN A 36 -7.43 22.42 -25.73
CA ASN A 36 -7.95 22.66 -24.38
C ASN A 36 -8.02 21.37 -23.55
N LYS A 37 -7.22 20.36 -23.87
CA LYS A 37 -7.18 19.10 -23.10
C LYS A 37 -6.84 19.35 -21.62
N PRO A 38 -7.28 18.49 -20.68
CA PRO A 38 -6.85 18.57 -19.30
C PRO A 38 -5.32 18.60 -19.20
N ARG A 39 -4.81 19.37 -18.25
CA ARG A 39 -3.38 19.51 -18.03
C ARG A 39 -3.04 19.40 -16.55
N ARG A 40 -1.86 18.88 -16.25
CA ARG A 40 -1.32 18.93 -14.89
C ARG A 40 -0.82 20.32 -14.56
N LEU A 41 -1.07 20.75 -13.33
CA LEU A 41 -0.52 21.98 -12.78
C LEU A 41 0.76 21.67 -12.01
N GLY A 42 1.77 22.50 -12.23
CA GLY A 42 3.07 22.41 -11.55
C GLY A 42 3.24 23.44 -10.42
N PRO A 43 4.41 23.47 -9.78
CA PRO A 43 4.69 24.33 -8.62
C PRO A 43 4.70 25.83 -8.96
N ALA A 44 4.79 26.20 -10.25
CA ALA A 44 4.65 27.59 -10.68
C ALA A 44 3.21 28.11 -10.55
N GLU A 45 2.22 27.23 -10.49
CA GLU A 45 0.80 27.56 -10.61
C GLU A 45 0.02 27.24 -9.33
N VAL A 46 0.41 26.18 -8.63
CA VAL A 46 -0.21 25.76 -7.38
C VAL A 46 0.82 25.30 -6.35
N GLU A 47 0.50 25.57 -5.09
CA GLU A 47 1.11 24.94 -3.93
C GLU A 47 0.14 23.92 -3.34
N LEU A 48 0.64 22.80 -2.81
CA LEU A 48 -0.18 21.84 -2.09
C LEU A 48 0.00 21.96 -0.58
N ARG A 49 -1.14 21.85 0.12
CA ARG A 49 -1.19 21.74 1.58
C ARG A 49 -2.01 20.54 2.02
N TYR A 50 -1.73 20.03 3.21
CA TYR A 50 -2.55 19.00 3.85
C TYR A 50 -2.90 19.34 5.30
N SER A 51 -4.08 18.92 5.74
CA SER A 51 -4.54 18.99 7.13
C SER A 51 -5.32 17.73 7.50
N ALA A 52 -5.53 17.45 8.78
CA ALA A 52 -6.30 16.29 9.21
C ALA A 52 -7.77 16.47 8.82
N ALA A 53 -8.41 15.38 8.39
CA ALA A 53 -9.80 15.38 7.94
C ALA A 53 -10.57 14.23 8.57
N SER A 54 -11.89 14.39 8.61
CA SER A 54 -12.82 13.35 9.07
C SER A 54 -13.83 13.02 7.99
N ASN A 55 -14.35 11.80 8.05
CA ASN A 55 -15.48 11.35 7.27
C ASN A 55 -16.66 11.14 8.23
N PRO A 56 -17.84 11.75 8.02
CA PRO A 56 -19.01 11.52 8.86
C PRO A 56 -19.44 10.04 8.94
N ASN A 57 -19.08 9.25 7.92
CA ASN A 57 -19.34 7.82 7.84
C ASN A 57 -18.12 6.97 8.25
N ASP A 58 -17.04 7.55 8.78
CA ASP A 58 -15.87 6.78 9.19
C ASP A 58 -16.31 5.64 10.13
N PRO A 59 -15.92 4.37 9.88
CA PRO A 59 -16.27 3.24 10.73
C PRO A 59 -15.83 3.40 12.21
N VAL A 60 -14.82 4.22 12.48
CA VAL A 60 -14.34 4.55 13.84
C VAL A 60 -15.22 5.62 14.51
N GLY A 61 -16.06 6.28 13.73
CA GLY A 61 -17.04 7.28 14.16
C GLY A 61 -16.74 8.67 13.59
N PRO A 62 -17.74 9.56 13.62
CA PRO A 62 -17.58 10.93 13.13
C PRO A 62 -16.46 11.64 13.90
N ASP A 63 -15.90 12.67 13.26
CA ASP A 63 -14.85 13.53 13.81
C ASP A 63 -13.54 12.80 14.17
N SER A 64 -13.31 11.58 13.66
CA SER A 64 -12.00 10.93 13.77
C SER A 64 -10.98 11.67 12.92
N ILE A 65 -10.02 12.29 13.59
CA ILE A 65 -8.91 13.03 12.99
C ILE A 65 -7.59 12.66 13.67
N ASN A 66 -6.50 12.71 12.90
CA ASN A 66 -5.16 12.56 13.43
C ASN A 66 -4.36 13.84 13.12
N SER A 67 -4.51 14.86 13.96
CA SER A 67 -3.79 16.12 13.80
C SER A 67 -2.44 16.11 14.51
N THR A 68 -2.19 15.20 15.44
CA THR A 68 -0.93 15.12 16.20
C THR A 68 -0.45 13.68 16.42
N SER A 69 0.86 13.51 16.37
CA SER A 69 1.62 12.32 16.74
C SER A 69 2.12 12.35 18.18
N GLN A 70 1.93 13.44 18.92
CA GLN A 70 2.41 13.53 20.30
C GLN A 70 1.74 12.50 21.19
N ASN A 71 2.53 11.89 22.08
CA ASN A 71 2.08 10.78 22.89
C ASN A 71 0.88 11.16 23.78
N PHE A 72 0.95 12.31 24.45
CA PHE A 72 -0.02 12.73 25.45
C PHE A 72 -0.67 14.08 25.10
N PRO A 73 -1.93 14.32 25.53
CA PRO A 73 -2.54 15.64 25.48
C PRO A 73 -1.72 16.70 26.22
N VAL A 74 -1.83 17.95 25.79
CA VAL A 74 -1.10 19.08 26.40
C VAL A 74 -1.39 19.16 27.91
N GLY A 75 -0.32 19.11 28.71
CA GLY A 75 -0.39 19.17 30.17
C GLY A 75 -0.58 17.82 30.88
N ALA A 76 -0.76 16.72 30.15
CA ALA A 76 -0.72 15.38 30.72
C ALA A 76 0.73 14.93 30.97
N THR A 77 0.93 14.15 32.02
CA THR A 77 2.16 13.43 32.33
C THR A 77 1.95 11.94 32.09
N VAL A 78 3.02 11.16 32.02
CA VAL A 78 2.94 9.69 31.89
C VAL A 78 2.05 9.09 32.99
N GLU A 79 2.07 9.64 34.20
CA GLU A 79 1.30 9.14 35.35
C GLU A 79 -0.20 9.44 35.29
N ASN A 80 -0.61 10.48 34.56
CA ASN A 80 -2.01 10.93 34.54
C ASN A 80 -2.66 10.89 33.15
N ALA A 81 -1.89 10.53 32.11
CA ALA A 81 -2.38 10.48 30.75
C ALA A 81 -3.46 9.41 30.58
N THR A 82 -4.59 9.82 30.03
CA THR A 82 -5.71 8.93 29.68
C THR A 82 -5.65 8.44 28.23
N LEU A 83 -4.71 8.98 27.45
CA LEU A 83 -4.50 8.71 26.03
C LEU A 83 -2.99 8.66 25.77
N ALA A 84 -2.53 7.64 25.05
CA ALA A 84 -1.14 7.47 24.62
C ALA A 84 -1.10 7.06 23.14
N LYS A 85 -0.41 7.83 22.30
CA LYS A 85 -0.36 7.58 20.83
C LYS A 85 0.83 6.76 20.37
N THR A 86 2.01 7.01 20.92
CA THR A 86 3.28 6.40 20.48
C THR A 86 4.39 6.75 21.47
N ASP A 87 5.38 5.87 21.63
CA ASP A 87 6.57 6.14 22.44
C ASP A 87 7.78 6.61 21.63
N PHE A 88 7.61 6.87 20.32
CA PHE A 88 8.71 7.27 19.45
C PHE A 88 9.41 8.56 19.91
N TRP A 89 8.67 9.45 20.57
CA TRP A 89 9.17 10.70 21.12
C TRP A 89 9.46 10.65 22.63
N ASP A 90 9.22 9.52 23.28
CA ASP A 90 9.46 9.36 24.72
C ASP A 90 10.97 9.38 25.04
N LEU A 91 11.32 9.86 26.23
CA LEU A 91 12.70 9.90 26.70
C LEU A 91 13.17 8.53 27.21
N VAL A 92 14.32 8.08 26.72
CA VAL A 92 15.12 6.99 27.28
C VAL A 92 16.43 7.59 27.81
N GLY A 93 16.47 7.81 29.12
CA GLY A 93 17.55 8.57 29.76
C GLY A 93 17.48 10.05 29.37
N ALA A 94 18.44 10.53 28.58
CA ALA A 94 18.54 11.93 28.17
C ALA A 94 18.18 12.18 26.69
N GLN A 95 17.84 11.13 25.94
CA GLN A 95 17.54 11.21 24.50
C GLN A 95 16.16 10.62 24.22
N THR A 96 15.49 11.07 23.16
CA THR A 96 14.23 10.46 22.72
C THR A 96 14.49 9.11 22.05
N VAL A 97 13.50 8.21 22.03
CA VAL A 97 13.58 6.96 21.28
C VAL A 97 13.98 7.21 19.83
N ALA A 98 13.42 8.22 19.18
CA ALA A 98 13.79 8.58 17.83
C ALA A 98 15.22 9.08 17.66
N ALA A 99 15.74 9.89 18.59
CA ALA A 99 17.14 10.33 18.55
C ALA A 99 18.10 9.13 18.67
N LEU A 100 17.71 8.11 19.43
CA LEU A 100 18.49 6.88 19.59
C LEU A 100 18.42 5.98 18.34
N LEU A 101 17.24 5.86 17.71
CA LEU A 101 17.04 5.06 16.49
C LEU A 101 17.61 5.74 15.24
N PHE A 102 17.56 7.08 15.16
CA PHE A 102 17.94 7.89 14.01
C PHE A 102 18.91 9.01 14.43
N PRO A 103 20.13 8.67 14.90
CA PRO A 103 21.09 9.64 15.39
C PRO A 103 21.44 10.65 14.29
N GLY A 104 21.35 11.94 14.63
CA GLY A 104 21.62 13.05 13.72
C GLY A 104 20.39 13.66 13.05
N LEU A 105 19.25 12.94 12.99
CA LEU A 105 17.98 13.50 12.51
C LEU A 105 17.21 14.21 13.62
N ASN A 106 17.15 13.61 14.82
CA ASN A 106 16.56 14.17 16.05
C ASN A 106 15.24 14.96 15.86
N PRO A 107 14.23 14.40 15.15
CA PRO A 107 12.96 15.10 14.96
C PRO A 107 12.28 15.39 16.31
N LEU A 108 11.58 16.53 16.39
CA LEU A 108 10.75 16.88 17.53
C LEU A 108 9.38 16.20 17.46
N GLY A 109 8.60 16.30 18.53
CA GLY A 109 7.21 15.86 18.51
C GLY A 109 6.43 16.56 17.39
N ASP A 110 5.62 15.80 16.66
CA ASP A 110 4.91 16.25 15.45
C ASP A 110 5.77 16.58 14.24
N GLU A 111 7.07 16.29 14.30
CA GLU A 111 7.98 16.41 13.17
C GLU A 111 8.32 15.04 12.59
N GLY A 112 8.21 14.92 11.28
CA GLY A 112 8.57 13.74 10.54
C GLY A 112 10.07 13.47 10.44
N LEU A 113 10.45 12.26 10.03
CA LEU A 113 11.84 11.99 9.66
C LEU A 113 12.20 12.64 8.31
N GLN A 114 13.33 13.36 8.30
CA GLN A 114 13.94 13.91 7.10
C GLN A 114 14.36 12.80 6.11
N THR A 115 14.28 13.09 4.81
CA THR A 115 14.70 12.16 3.73
C THR A 115 15.70 12.82 2.80
N ILE A 116 16.38 12.02 1.97
CA ILE A 116 17.26 12.51 0.89
C ILE A 116 16.48 13.42 -0.08
N ALA A 117 15.18 13.16 -0.29
CA ALA A 117 14.31 13.96 -1.15
C ALA A 117 13.68 15.17 -0.43
N ASN A 118 13.86 15.28 0.88
CA ASN A 118 13.22 16.27 1.75
C ASN A 118 14.25 16.78 2.77
N ALA A 119 15.25 17.53 2.27
CA ALA A 119 16.47 17.89 2.99
C ALA A 119 16.33 19.09 3.94
N ASP A 120 15.14 19.68 4.08
CA ASP A 120 14.82 20.64 5.13
C ASP A 120 14.48 19.89 6.43
N HIS A 121 13.36 19.16 6.47
CA HIS A 121 12.86 18.39 7.60
C HIS A 121 11.77 17.40 7.13
N GLY A 122 11.46 16.36 7.91
CA GLY A 122 10.30 15.52 7.62
C GLY A 122 8.98 16.29 7.80
N ARG A 123 7.90 15.84 7.15
CA ARG A 123 6.64 16.60 7.16
C ARG A 123 6.00 16.69 8.56
N TYR A 124 5.45 17.86 8.88
CA TYR A 124 4.81 18.13 10.19
C TYR A 124 3.40 17.55 10.29
N MET A 125 2.98 17.22 11.50
CA MET A 125 1.56 16.99 11.76
C MET A 125 0.81 18.33 11.82
N PRO A 126 -0.46 18.41 11.33
CA PRO A 126 -1.23 19.66 11.29
C PRO A 126 -1.42 20.38 12.63
N GLY A 127 -1.42 19.63 13.73
CA GLY A 127 -1.60 20.13 15.09
C GLY A 127 -0.32 20.60 15.78
N ILE A 128 0.84 20.61 15.11
CA ILE A 128 2.15 20.90 15.73
C ILE A 128 2.17 22.21 16.56
N ALA A 129 1.41 23.24 16.18
CA ALA A 129 1.38 24.52 16.88
C ALA A 129 0.65 24.47 18.23
N ASP A 130 -0.37 23.62 18.36
CA ASP A 130 -1.13 23.38 19.59
C ASP A 130 -1.72 21.94 19.52
N PRO A 131 -0.93 20.94 19.91
CA PRO A 131 -1.29 19.52 19.78
C PRO A 131 -2.67 19.23 20.36
N TYR A 132 -3.45 18.41 19.67
CA TYR A 132 -4.85 18.06 20.00
C TYR A 132 -5.90 19.17 19.81
N ASN A 133 -5.48 20.44 19.59
CA ASN A 133 -6.40 21.57 19.43
C ASN A 133 -6.31 22.23 18.05
N ALA A 134 -5.11 22.30 17.48
CA ALA A 134 -4.86 22.86 16.16
C ALA A 134 -4.97 21.81 15.04
N ASN A 135 -5.21 22.31 13.82
CA ASN A 135 -5.24 21.51 12.59
C ASN A 135 -4.85 22.40 11.39
N ASP A 136 -3.71 23.08 11.52
CA ASP A 136 -3.25 24.05 10.53
C ASP A 136 -2.70 23.35 9.27
N PRO A 137 -3.07 23.80 8.06
CA PRO A 137 -2.57 23.20 6.82
C PRO A 137 -1.05 23.29 6.67
N GLN A 138 -0.41 22.12 6.51
CA GLN A 138 1.03 21.97 6.33
C GLN A 138 1.41 21.87 4.86
N ALA A 139 2.58 22.39 4.49
CA ALA A 139 3.07 22.36 3.13
C ALA A 139 3.59 20.96 2.73
N PHE A 140 3.37 20.59 1.47
CA PHE A 140 4.07 19.47 0.84
C PHE A 140 5.59 19.71 0.84
N SER A 141 6.39 18.63 0.81
CA SER A 141 7.85 18.72 0.88
C SER A 141 8.47 19.21 -0.42
N ALA A 142 8.00 18.71 -1.57
CA ALA A 142 8.61 19.02 -2.86
C ALA A 142 7.67 18.73 -4.04
N TYR A 143 8.05 19.25 -5.20
CA TYR A 143 7.59 18.76 -6.50
C TYR A 143 8.69 17.87 -7.11
N GLU A 144 8.38 16.60 -7.34
CA GLU A 144 9.30 15.62 -7.91
C GLU A 144 9.21 15.67 -9.45
N GLU A 145 10.08 16.44 -10.11
CA GLU A 145 10.08 16.59 -11.59
C GLU A 145 10.09 15.25 -12.34
N ALA A 146 10.86 14.27 -11.83
CA ALA A 146 10.93 12.93 -12.42
C ALA A 146 9.59 12.17 -12.39
N PHE A 147 8.69 12.50 -11.46
CA PHE A 147 7.38 11.89 -11.30
C PHE A 147 6.21 12.85 -11.65
N GLU A 148 6.51 14.13 -11.93
CA GLU A 148 5.54 15.20 -12.19
C GLU A 148 4.43 15.25 -11.13
N ARG A 149 4.83 15.15 -9.87
CA ARG A 149 3.92 15.10 -8.72
C ARG A 149 4.43 15.91 -7.56
N PHE A 150 3.51 16.36 -6.73
CA PHE A 150 3.83 16.86 -5.41
C PHE A 150 3.94 15.69 -4.44
N THR A 151 4.90 15.74 -3.53
CA THR A 151 5.06 14.74 -2.47
C THR A 151 5.15 15.41 -1.10
N ALA A 152 4.56 14.78 -0.09
CA ALA A 152 4.69 15.11 1.32
C ALA A 152 5.19 13.87 2.05
N GLN A 153 6.51 13.80 2.27
CA GLN A 153 7.20 12.63 2.80
C GLN A 153 7.53 12.73 4.29
N GLY A 154 7.35 11.63 5.00
CA GLY A 154 7.72 11.49 6.40
C GLY A 154 6.67 11.98 7.38
N ILE A 155 5.40 12.04 7.00
CA ILE A 155 4.31 12.41 7.93
C ILE A 155 4.26 11.38 9.08
N PRO A 156 4.44 11.77 10.36
CA PRO A 156 4.51 10.82 11.47
C PRO A 156 3.12 10.48 12.04
N ALA A 157 2.17 10.15 11.17
CA ALA A 157 0.81 9.76 11.59
C ALA A 157 0.84 8.48 12.43
N THR A 158 -0.13 8.35 13.34
CA THR A 158 -0.28 7.21 14.27
C THR A 158 -1.63 6.52 14.06
N ASN A 159 -1.80 5.28 14.55
CA ASN A 159 -3.09 4.60 14.47
C ASN A 159 -4.08 5.02 15.58
N ILE A 160 -3.72 6.02 16.39
CA ILE A 160 -4.55 6.56 17.47
C ILE A 160 -4.95 7.98 17.09
N ASP A 161 -6.25 8.21 16.96
CA ASP A 161 -6.80 9.52 16.65
C ASP A 161 -6.70 10.47 17.86
N ASP A 162 -7.04 11.75 17.66
CA ASP A 162 -6.90 12.78 18.71
C ASP A 162 -7.85 12.57 19.91
N ALA A 163 -8.86 11.69 19.76
CA ALA A 163 -9.79 11.29 20.82
C ALA A 163 -9.40 9.96 21.48
N GLY A 164 -8.29 9.34 21.07
CA GLY A 164 -7.78 8.08 21.63
C GLY A 164 -8.40 6.83 21.02
N ARG A 165 -9.13 6.96 19.91
CA ARG A 165 -9.72 5.83 19.18
C ARG A 165 -8.69 5.24 18.23
N HIS A 166 -8.73 3.92 18.08
CA HIS A 166 -7.92 3.24 17.06
C HIS A 166 -8.50 3.50 15.66
N ASN A 167 -7.75 4.22 14.83
CA ASN A 167 -8.04 4.44 13.42
C ASN A 167 -6.77 4.22 12.59
N SER A 168 -6.69 3.10 11.87
CA SER A 168 -5.58 2.79 10.97
C SER A 168 -5.66 3.51 9.62
N TYR A 169 -6.77 4.18 9.33
CA TYR A 169 -7.02 4.83 8.04
C TYR A 169 -7.44 6.30 8.20
N PRO A 170 -6.66 7.11 8.96
CA PRO A 170 -7.00 8.51 9.15
C PRO A 170 -6.95 9.23 7.79
N LEU A 171 -7.84 10.21 7.63
CA LEU A 171 -7.89 11.04 6.43
C LEU A 171 -7.04 12.29 6.60
N MET A 172 -6.38 12.67 5.52
CA MET A 172 -5.78 13.99 5.33
C MET A 172 -6.50 14.68 4.17
N ARG A 173 -6.94 15.91 4.39
CA ARG A 173 -7.42 16.81 3.36
C ARG A 173 -6.24 17.38 2.60
N VAL A 174 -6.18 17.15 1.30
CA VAL A 174 -5.20 17.77 0.39
C VAL A 174 -5.86 18.92 -0.35
N GLN A 175 -5.25 20.10 -0.32
CA GLN A 175 -5.74 21.30 -0.99
C GLN A 175 -4.69 21.87 -1.94
N ALA A 176 -5.11 22.20 -3.16
CA ALA A 176 -4.32 22.97 -4.10
C ALA A 176 -4.64 24.46 -3.94
N VAL A 177 -3.63 25.27 -3.71
CA VAL A 177 -3.72 26.72 -3.51
C VAL A 177 -3.06 27.41 -4.69
N SER A 178 -3.76 28.34 -5.36
CA SER A 178 -3.18 29.10 -6.47
C SER A 178 -2.02 29.97 -6.00
N THR A 179 -0.87 29.90 -6.68
CA THR A 179 0.27 30.78 -6.41
C THR A 179 -0.04 32.25 -6.71
N VAL A 180 -1.03 32.51 -7.58
CA VAL A 180 -1.41 33.85 -8.02
C VAL A 180 -2.47 34.46 -7.09
N THR A 181 -3.59 33.76 -6.90
CA THR A 181 -4.73 34.32 -6.15
C THR A 181 -4.71 33.98 -4.67
N GLN A 182 -3.93 32.97 -4.26
CA GLN A 182 -3.92 32.40 -2.91
C GLN A 182 -5.25 31.71 -2.52
N ASP A 183 -6.14 31.47 -3.48
CA ASP A 183 -7.38 30.73 -3.26
C ASP A 183 -7.14 29.22 -3.33
N VAL A 184 -7.93 28.45 -2.56
CA VAL A 184 -8.03 27.01 -2.75
C VAL A 184 -8.80 26.73 -4.04
N VAL A 185 -8.15 26.10 -5.01
CA VAL A 185 -8.71 25.79 -6.34
C VAL A 185 -9.15 24.33 -6.50
N ALA A 186 -8.69 23.44 -5.62
CA ALA A 186 -9.08 22.04 -5.58
C ALA A 186 -8.91 21.46 -4.17
N THR A 187 -9.71 20.44 -3.84
CA THR A 187 -9.64 19.72 -2.56
C THR A 187 -10.03 18.26 -2.77
N VAL A 188 -9.31 17.35 -2.12
CA VAL A 188 -9.66 15.93 -1.99
C VAL A 188 -9.16 15.40 -0.65
N ASP A 189 -9.93 14.53 -0.01
CA ASP A 189 -9.55 13.86 1.23
C ASP A 189 -9.06 12.45 0.91
N MET A 190 -7.89 12.07 1.43
CA MET A 190 -7.22 10.82 1.13
C MET A 190 -6.67 10.17 2.39
N VAL A 191 -6.68 8.85 2.44
CA VAL A 191 -6.17 8.08 3.57
C VAL A 191 -4.65 8.21 3.67
N THR A 192 -4.14 8.49 4.87
CA THR A 192 -2.73 8.30 5.26
C THR A 192 -2.62 7.08 6.17
N PRO A 193 -2.49 5.88 5.60
CA PRO A 193 -2.77 4.65 6.32
C PRO A 193 -1.59 4.29 7.25
N VAL A 194 -1.89 3.77 8.44
CA VAL A 194 -0.92 3.52 9.50
C VAL A 194 -1.23 2.26 10.31
N SER A 195 -0.16 1.51 10.58
CA SER A 195 -0.16 0.28 11.37
C SER A 195 0.25 0.54 12.82
N ALA A 196 -0.15 -0.36 13.73
CA ALA A 196 0.52 -0.59 15.01
C ALA A 196 0.62 -2.09 15.33
N GLU A 197 0.76 -2.91 14.29
CA GLU A 197 0.64 -4.36 14.38
C GLU A 197 1.84 -5.04 13.71
N VAL A 198 2.72 -5.57 14.55
CA VAL A 198 3.77 -6.53 14.20
C VAL A 198 3.77 -7.62 15.28
N ASP A 199 3.08 -8.73 15.01
CA ASP A 199 2.64 -9.67 16.04
C ASP A 199 3.69 -10.75 16.39
N CYS A 200 4.95 -10.35 16.60
CA CYS A 200 6.01 -11.27 17.02
C CYS A 200 5.73 -11.97 18.36
N ARG A 201 4.86 -11.37 19.18
CA ARG A 201 4.51 -11.88 20.51
C ARG A 201 3.93 -13.29 20.50
N ASP A 202 3.21 -13.67 19.44
CA ASP A 202 2.54 -14.97 19.36
C ASP A 202 3.54 -16.14 19.37
N CYS A 203 4.81 -15.89 19.04
CA CYS A 203 5.88 -16.89 19.04
C CYS A 203 7.04 -16.55 20.00
N HIS A 204 7.27 -15.27 20.31
CA HIS A 204 8.46 -14.82 21.07
C HIS A 204 8.17 -14.38 22.50
N THR A 205 6.92 -14.44 22.96
CA THR A 205 6.63 -14.35 24.40
C THR A 205 7.21 -15.57 25.13
N MET A 206 7.70 -15.38 26.36
CA MET A 206 8.31 -16.46 27.16
C MET A 206 7.37 -17.68 27.25
N GLY A 207 7.91 -18.85 26.94
CA GLY A 207 7.17 -20.12 26.94
C GLY A 207 6.62 -20.51 25.57
N GLU A 208 6.58 -19.57 24.62
CA GLU A 208 6.22 -19.86 23.23
C GLU A 208 7.41 -20.41 22.43
N VAL A 209 7.14 -20.92 21.24
CA VAL A 209 8.10 -21.65 20.40
C VAL A 209 9.43 -20.92 20.13
N GLY A 210 9.41 -19.59 20.04
CA GLY A 210 10.57 -18.73 19.81
C GLY A 210 11.32 -18.32 21.09
N ALA A 211 10.68 -18.45 22.25
CA ALA A 211 11.22 -18.06 23.55
C ALA A 211 10.97 -19.11 24.65
N ASP A 212 11.13 -20.38 24.29
CA ASP A 212 11.04 -21.53 25.19
C ASP A 212 12.33 -21.63 26.06
N PRO A 213 12.25 -21.41 27.39
CA PRO A 213 13.41 -21.51 28.28
C PRO A 213 13.99 -22.92 28.38
N GLY A 214 13.19 -23.95 28.10
CA GLY A 214 13.59 -25.35 28.10
C GLY A 214 14.24 -25.81 26.79
N ALA A 215 14.17 -24.99 25.73
CA ALA A 215 14.67 -25.40 24.42
C ALA A 215 16.19 -25.61 24.42
N ARG A 216 16.98 -24.73 25.05
CA ARG A 216 18.45 -24.68 24.90
C ARG A 216 19.17 -24.79 26.23
N ALA A 217 20.11 -25.73 26.34
CA ALA A 217 21.02 -25.77 27.47
C ALA A 217 21.99 -24.58 27.41
N GLY A 218 21.96 -23.69 28.41
CA GLY A 218 22.78 -22.47 28.42
C GLY A 218 22.33 -21.41 27.41
N GLY A 219 21.06 -21.47 26.97
CA GLY A 219 20.45 -20.43 26.13
C GLY A 219 20.24 -19.11 26.86
N PRO A 220 19.71 -18.09 26.16
CA PRO A 220 19.41 -16.80 26.77
C PRO A 220 18.33 -16.94 27.85
N THR A 221 18.43 -16.15 28.91
CA THR A 221 17.35 -15.98 29.88
C THR A 221 16.25 -15.14 29.24
N PHE A 222 15.05 -15.68 29.03
CA PHE A 222 13.92 -14.88 28.52
C PHE A 222 13.29 -14.01 29.63
N VAL A 223 12.54 -12.96 29.24
CA VAL A 223 11.72 -12.13 30.15
C VAL A 223 10.24 -12.41 29.97
N ALA A 224 9.52 -12.36 31.09
CA ALA A 224 8.06 -12.33 31.11
C ALA A 224 7.57 -10.87 30.94
N PRO A 225 6.34 -10.67 30.42
CA PRO A 225 5.77 -9.34 30.32
C PRO A 225 5.54 -8.71 31.69
N ALA A 226 5.73 -7.39 31.79
CA ALA A 226 5.53 -6.64 33.03
C ALA A 226 4.05 -6.60 33.46
N SER A 227 3.13 -6.66 32.50
CA SER A 227 1.69 -6.72 32.71
C SER A 227 1.01 -7.45 31.54
N PRO A 228 -0.29 -7.79 31.62
CA PRO A 228 -1.02 -8.40 30.50
C PRO A 228 -1.36 -7.39 29.38
N SER A 229 -0.93 -6.12 29.47
CA SER A 229 -1.17 -5.14 28.42
C SER A 229 -0.49 -5.56 27.11
N ARG A 230 -1.13 -5.29 25.96
CA ARG A 230 -0.55 -5.62 24.65
C ARG A 230 0.86 -5.03 24.48
N ARG A 231 1.06 -3.79 24.92
CA ARG A 231 2.35 -3.09 24.86
C ARG A 231 3.44 -3.83 25.63
N ASP A 232 3.17 -4.27 26.86
CA ASP A 232 4.18 -4.96 27.69
C ASP A 232 4.47 -6.38 27.19
N VAL A 233 3.46 -7.05 26.62
CA VAL A 233 3.62 -8.36 25.97
C VAL A 233 4.50 -8.26 24.73
N GLU A 234 4.26 -7.25 23.89
CA GLU A 234 5.12 -6.96 22.73
C GLU A 234 6.54 -6.57 23.16
N ALA A 235 6.69 -5.69 24.16
CA ALA A 235 8.01 -5.29 24.66
C ALA A 235 8.82 -6.49 25.16
N ALA A 236 8.21 -7.39 25.94
CA ALA A 236 8.87 -8.62 26.40
C ALA A 236 9.26 -9.56 25.25
N ALA A 237 8.36 -9.76 24.28
CA ALA A 237 8.65 -10.55 23.10
C ALA A 237 9.82 -9.96 22.29
N LYS A 238 9.83 -8.63 22.12
CA LYS A 238 10.92 -7.91 21.45
C LYS A 238 12.25 -8.05 22.19
N THR A 239 12.27 -7.94 23.52
CA THR A 239 13.47 -8.22 24.33
C THR A 239 13.95 -9.66 24.11
N ASN A 240 13.04 -10.64 24.10
CA ASN A 240 13.40 -12.04 23.88
C ASN A 240 14.02 -12.29 22.50
N ILE A 241 13.55 -11.58 21.47
CA ILE A 241 14.15 -11.60 20.13
C ILE A 241 15.58 -11.07 20.17
N LEU A 242 15.83 -9.92 20.80
CA LEU A 242 17.19 -9.36 20.92
C LEU A 242 18.11 -10.32 21.69
N ARG A 243 17.63 -10.96 22.75
CA ARG A 243 18.44 -11.95 23.49
C ARG A 243 18.76 -13.18 22.67
N LEU A 244 17.81 -13.66 21.86
CA LEU A 244 18.06 -14.78 20.96
C LEU A 244 19.04 -14.39 19.85
N HIS A 245 18.90 -13.16 19.33
CA HIS A 245 19.84 -12.59 18.37
C HIS A 245 21.25 -12.53 18.98
N ASP A 246 21.41 -11.96 20.16
CA ASP A 246 22.70 -11.83 20.86
C ASP A 246 23.30 -13.20 21.23
N TYR A 247 22.48 -14.18 21.60
CA TYR A 247 22.94 -15.54 21.84
C TYR A 247 23.59 -16.16 20.58
N LYS A 248 22.99 -15.92 19.40
CA LYS A 248 23.49 -16.47 18.13
C LYS A 248 24.59 -15.63 17.49
N HIS A 249 24.56 -14.31 17.69
CA HIS A 249 25.32 -13.35 16.89
C HIS A 249 26.04 -12.28 17.73
N GLY A 250 25.84 -12.23 19.04
CA GLY A 250 26.42 -11.23 19.93
C GLY A 250 27.95 -11.26 20.02
N GLY A 251 28.58 -12.37 19.62
CA GLY A 251 30.03 -12.41 19.42
C GLY A 251 30.52 -11.52 18.27
N VAL A 252 29.64 -11.10 17.36
CA VAL A 252 29.92 -10.22 16.22
C VAL A 252 29.43 -8.79 16.48
N THR A 253 28.22 -8.63 17.01
CA THR A 253 27.59 -7.31 17.20
C THR A 253 27.82 -6.68 18.57
N GLY A 254 28.24 -7.47 19.57
CA GLY A 254 28.10 -7.11 20.99
C GLY A 254 26.66 -7.25 21.48
N PRO A 255 26.39 -7.02 22.78
CA PRO A 255 25.05 -7.12 23.35
C PRO A 255 24.17 -5.94 22.91
N LEU A 256 23.00 -6.25 22.35
CA LEU A 256 21.99 -5.28 21.92
C LEU A 256 20.90 -5.07 22.99
N ASP A 257 20.67 -6.04 23.88
CA ASP A 257 19.70 -5.93 25.00
C ASP A 257 20.22 -5.05 26.17
N GLY A 258 20.74 -3.86 25.85
CA GLY A 258 21.34 -2.92 26.81
C GLY A 258 20.40 -1.81 27.30
N GLY A 259 19.12 -1.85 26.91
CA GLY A 259 18.10 -0.85 27.28
C GLY A 259 17.91 0.30 26.28
N SER A 260 18.87 0.54 25.39
CA SER A 260 18.70 1.45 24.24
C SER A 260 17.87 0.78 23.14
N PRO A 261 16.99 1.53 22.44
CA PRO A 261 16.21 0.97 21.35
C PRO A 261 17.10 0.64 20.15
N VAL A 262 16.85 -0.50 19.51
CA VAL A 262 17.61 -0.99 18.35
C VAL A 262 16.83 -0.75 17.07
N LEU A 263 17.48 -0.22 16.03
CA LEU A 263 16.93 -0.18 14.67
C LEU A 263 17.51 -1.35 13.88
N CYS A 264 16.70 -2.36 13.54
CA CYS A 264 17.17 -3.54 12.79
C CYS A 264 17.82 -3.13 11.46
N ALA A 265 17.24 -2.12 10.81
CA ALA A 265 17.74 -1.55 9.57
C ALA A 265 19.11 -0.87 9.67
N GLY A 266 19.54 -0.51 10.89
CA GLY A 266 20.85 0.08 11.13
C GLY A 266 22.02 -0.88 10.94
N CYS A 267 21.76 -2.20 11.01
CA CYS A 267 22.73 -3.24 10.65
C CYS A 267 22.31 -3.98 9.38
N HIS A 268 21.04 -4.37 9.26
CA HIS A 268 20.50 -5.08 8.09
C HIS A 268 19.83 -4.09 7.14
N ALA A 269 20.51 -3.66 6.07
CA ALA A 269 19.97 -2.63 5.18
C ALA A 269 18.52 -2.92 4.73
N SER A 270 17.69 -1.86 4.69
CA SER A 270 16.30 -1.93 4.26
C SER A 270 16.08 -0.89 3.15
N PRO A 271 15.75 -1.32 1.92
CA PRO A 271 15.44 -0.38 0.84
C PRO A 271 14.28 0.58 1.19
N ALA A 272 13.37 0.20 2.08
CA ALA A 272 12.28 1.07 2.57
C ALA A 272 12.79 2.32 3.29
N LEU A 273 13.91 2.20 4.01
CA LEU A 273 14.52 3.29 4.77
C LEU A 273 15.72 3.91 4.04
N SER A 274 16.07 3.42 2.85
CA SER A 274 17.21 3.92 2.08
C SER A 274 17.11 5.41 1.73
N SER A 275 15.88 5.93 1.63
CA SER A 275 15.62 7.36 1.41
C SER A 275 15.62 8.18 2.71
N VAL A 276 15.49 7.56 3.88
CA VAL A 276 15.50 8.25 5.17
C VAL A 276 16.96 8.55 5.53
N GLY A 277 17.27 9.76 6.02
CA GLY A 277 18.64 10.19 6.32
C GLY A 277 19.32 9.49 7.52
N GLY A 278 18.80 8.33 7.93
CA GLY A 278 19.26 7.55 9.09
C GLY A 278 20.29 6.48 8.75
N PRO A 279 20.57 5.56 9.71
CA PRO A 279 21.51 4.47 9.51
C PRO A 279 21.15 3.59 8.30
N GLY A 280 22.05 3.49 7.32
CA GLY A 280 21.81 2.80 6.04
C GLY A 280 21.99 1.28 6.04
N GLY A 281 22.43 0.70 7.15
CA GLY A 281 22.78 -0.72 7.26
C GLY A 281 24.15 -1.07 6.64
N ASP A 282 24.66 -2.26 6.96
CA ASP A 282 25.86 -2.82 6.35
C ASP A 282 25.48 -3.60 5.07
N PRO A 283 25.97 -3.20 3.88
CA PRO A 283 25.65 -3.88 2.63
C PRO A 283 26.28 -5.28 2.51
N SER A 284 27.20 -5.65 3.41
CA SER A 284 27.84 -6.98 3.43
C SER A 284 26.99 -8.06 4.11
N VAL A 285 25.94 -7.68 4.83
CA VAL A 285 24.97 -8.61 5.42
C VAL A 285 23.66 -8.62 4.62
N ALA A 286 22.90 -9.70 4.78
CA ALA A 286 21.60 -9.83 4.11
C ALA A 286 20.62 -8.74 4.59
N LEU A 287 19.72 -8.33 3.69
CA LEU A 287 18.73 -7.28 3.94
C LEU A 287 17.78 -7.68 5.08
N MET A 288 17.23 -6.69 5.79
CA MET A 288 16.34 -6.92 6.94
C MET A 288 15.18 -7.88 6.60
N SER A 289 14.53 -7.67 5.45
CA SER A 289 13.45 -8.54 4.99
C SER A 289 13.93 -9.97 4.74
N GLN A 290 15.13 -10.15 4.17
CA GLN A 290 15.66 -11.48 3.83
C GLN A 290 15.98 -12.28 5.09
N VAL A 291 16.64 -11.68 6.09
CA VAL A 291 17.00 -12.38 7.32
C VAL A 291 15.76 -12.81 8.13
N MET A 292 14.67 -12.05 8.07
CA MET A 292 13.40 -12.44 8.70
C MET A 292 12.67 -13.50 7.88
N HIS A 293 12.36 -13.23 6.62
CA HIS A 293 11.50 -14.10 5.83
C HIS A 293 12.16 -15.45 5.51
N ALA A 294 13.43 -15.46 5.11
CA ALA A 294 14.12 -16.69 4.75
C ALA A 294 14.27 -17.61 5.97
N TYR A 295 14.68 -17.08 7.13
CA TYR A 295 14.83 -17.88 8.35
C TYR A 295 13.50 -18.50 8.78
N HIS A 296 12.42 -17.71 8.88
CA HIS A 296 11.11 -18.22 9.28
C HIS A 296 10.50 -19.18 8.25
N GLY A 297 10.77 -18.96 6.95
CA GLY A 297 10.34 -19.86 5.88
C GLY A 297 11.05 -21.22 5.87
N LEU A 298 12.17 -21.34 6.58
CA LEU A 298 12.94 -22.58 6.74
C LEU A 298 12.60 -23.35 8.04
N LEU A 299 11.82 -22.76 8.96
CA LEU A 299 11.37 -23.46 10.16
C LEU A 299 10.35 -24.54 9.80
N GLN A 300 10.43 -25.69 10.46
CA GLN A 300 9.57 -26.85 10.21
C GLN A 300 9.05 -27.48 11.49
N VAL A 301 7.92 -28.16 11.38
CA VAL A 301 7.27 -28.88 12.48
C VAL A 301 7.18 -30.37 12.19
N ASP A 302 7.08 -31.17 13.24
CA ASP A 302 6.81 -32.60 13.13
C ASP A 302 5.32 -32.90 12.86
N ALA A 303 4.96 -34.18 12.86
CA ALA A 303 3.58 -34.62 12.63
C ALA A 303 2.60 -34.15 13.73
N GLY A 304 3.10 -33.76 14.90
CA GLY A 304 2.35 -33.23 16.04
C GLY A 304 2.39 -31.71 16.15
N ASP A 305 2.83 -31.00 15.10
CA ASP A 305 2.95 -29.54 15.05
C ASP A 305 3.98 -28.94 16.02
N ALA A 306 4.90 -29.76 16.56
CA ALA A 306 6.00 -29.27 17.38
C ALA A 306 7.19 -28.85 16.49
N LEU A 307 7.81 -27.70 16.78
CA LEU A 307 9.02 -27.24 16.09
C LEU A 307 10.14 -28.28 16.21
N VAL A 308 10.67 -28.71 15.07
CA VAL A 308 11.77 -29.68 15.02
C VAL A 308 13.05 -29.03 15.52
N ARG A 309 13.70 -29.64 16.51
CA ARG A 309 14.96 -29.18 17.10
C ARG A 309 16.03 -30.25 17.08
N ASP A 310 17.29 -29.83 17.05
CA ASP A 310 18.45 -30.71 17.20
C ASP A 310 18.72 -31.06 18.68
N GLY A 311 19.77 -31.85 18.94
CA GLY A 311 20.16 -32.24 20.29
C GLY A 311 20.63 -31.09 21.19
N GLY A 312 20.92 -29.91 20.62
CA GLY A 312 21.24 -28.68 21.34
C GLY A 312 20.02 -27.76 21.54
N GLY A 313 18.86 -28.11 20.97
CA GLY A 313 17.66 -27.31 21.05
C GLY A 313 17.49 -26.27 19.95
N GLU A 314 18.40 -26.21 18.98
CA GLU A 314 18.28 -25.28 17.87
C GLU A 314 17.29 -25.80 16.83
N PRO A 315 16.51 -24.91 16.17
CA PRO A 315 15.59 -25.34 15.13
C PRO A 315 16.35 -26.02 13.98
N VAL A 316 15.87 -27.19 13.56
CA VAL A 316 16.38 -27.86 12.35
C VAL A 316 15.74 -27.20 11.15
N LEU A 317 16.53 -26.50 10.35
CA LEU A 317 16.03 -25.85 9.13
C LEU A 317 15.72 -26.90 8.06
N ARG A 318 14.58 -26.75 7.38
CA ARG A 318 14.20 -27.63 6.27
C ARG A 318 15.01 -27.35 5.01
N ASP A 319 15.15 -28.34 4.15
CA ASP A 319 15.52 -28.08 2.76
C ASP A 319 14.37 -27.33 2.07
N PRO A 320 14.59 -26.13 1.52
CA PRO A 320 13.54 -25.34 0.87
C PRO A 320 12.91 -26.03 -0.35
N GLN A 321 13.55 -27.09 -0.89
CA GLN A 321 13.05 -27.89 -2.00
C GLN A 321 12.39 -29.21 -1.57
N ASP A 322 12.40 -29.56 -0.27
CA ASP A 322 11.78 -30.80 0.21
C ASP A 322 10.25 -30.65 0.30
N PRO A 323 9.47 -31.35 -0.55
CA PRO A 323 8.02 -31.24 -0.54
C PRO A 323 7.36 -31.94 0.66
N LEU A 324 8.11 -32.76 1.41
CA LEU A 324 7.60 -33.49 2.57
C LEU A 324 7.77 -32.70 3.88
N ALA A 325 8.63 -31.69 3.91
CA ALA A 325 8.87 -30.88 5.09
C ALA A 325 7.70 -29.92 5.36
N LYS A 326 7.06 -30.09 6.52
CA LYS A 326 5.94 -29.24 6.95
C LYS A 326 6.46 -27.92 7.54
N PRO A 327 6.21 -26.76 6.91
CA PRO A 327 6.67 -25.49 7.44
C PRO A 327 5.95 -25.12 8.74
N LEU A 328 6.63 -24.42 9.64
CA LEU A 328 6.00 -23.84 10.84
C LEU A 328 4.88 -22.85 10.47
N ILE A 329 5.12 -22.03 9.44
CA ILE A 329 4.16 -21.06 8.93
C ILE A 329 3.67 -21.54 7.55
N PRO A 330 2.48 -22.16 7.46
CA PRO A 330 1.98 -22.70 6.20
C PRO A 330 1.51 -21.59 5.26
N VAL A 331 1.87 -21.68 3.98
CA VAL A 331 1.35 -20.80 2.92
C VAL A 331 0.81 -21.67 1.80
N GLY A 332 -0.40 -21.40 1.35
CA GLY A 332 -0.98 -22.13 0.23
C GLY A 332 -2.50 -21.99 0.10
N PRO A 333 -3.09 -22.66 -0.90
CA PRO A 333 -4.53 -22.64 -1.12
C PRO A 333 -5.31 -23.08 0.13
N GLY A 334 -6.29 -22.27 0.52
CA GLY A 334 -7.16 -22.56 1.67
C GLY A 334 -6.54 -22.28 3.04
N VAL A 335 -5.29 -21.80 3.11
CA VAL A 335 -4.69 -21.34 4.37
C VAL A 335 -5.09 -19.87 4.60
N PRO A 336 -5.80 -19.54 5.69
CA PRO A 336 -6.17 -18.16 6.01
C PRO A 336 -4.93 -17.27 6.22
N MET A 337 -5.03 -15.98 5.88
CA MET A 337 -3.89 -15.05 6.03
C MET A 337 -3.50 -14.84 7.50
N GLU A 338 -4.46 -15.01 8.41
CA GLU A 338 -4.33 -14.98 9.87
C GLU A 338 -3.42 -16.09 10.40
N GLN A 339 -3.23 -17.16 9.63
CA GLN A 339 -2.32 -18.27 9.95
C GLN A 339 -0.97 -18.16 9.24
N ASN A 340 -0.73 -17.09 8.48
CA ASN A 340 0.54 -16.87 7.79
C ASN A 340 1.06 -15.43 7.82
N CYS A 341 0.92 -14.67 6.74
CA CYS A 341 1.47 -13.33 6.58
C CYS A 341 1.01 -12.39 7.69
N PHE A 342 -0.24 -12.50 8.15
CA PHE A 342 -0.77 -11.67 9.25
C PHE A 342 -0.29 -12.10 10.64
N LEU A 343 0.52 -13.15 10.77
CA LEU A 343 1.27 -13.41 12.01
C LEU A 343 2.33 -12.33 12.26
N CYS A 344 2.83 -11.67 11.21
CA CYS A 344 3.85 -10.62 11.32
C CYS A 344 3.40 -9.29 10.72
N HIS A 345 2.57 -9.31 9.67
CA HIS A 345 2.10 -8.11 8.99
C HIS A 345 0.77 -7.61 9.54
N PRO A 346 0.49 -6.30 9.40
CA PRO A 346 -0.65 -5.63 10.03
C PRO A 346 -2.00 -5.98 9.39
N GLY A 347 -2.51 -7.19 9.65
CA GLY A 347 -3.69 -7.73 9.01
C GLY A 347 -4.82 -8.17 9.93
N LYS A 348 -4.56 -8.55 11.19
CA LYS A 348 -5.64 -8.99 12.10
C LYS A 348 -6.48 -7.81 12.57
N VAL A 349 -5.86 -6.63 12.73
CA VAL A 349 -6.54 -5.39 13.13
C VAL A 349 -6.50 -4.37 12.00
N THR A 350 -5.30 -4.08 11.49
CA THR A 350 -5.08 -2.99 10.54
C THR A 350 -5.46 -3.34 9.09
N GLN A 351 -5.75 -4.61 8.78
CA GLN A 351 -6.18 -5.10 7.46
C GLN A 351 -5.44 -4.41 6.30
N CYS A 352 -4.12 -4.56 6.27
CA CYS A 352 -3.27 -3.88 5.30
C CYS A 352 -3.64 -4.17 3.85
N PHE A 353 -4.21 -5.35 3.60
CA PHE A 353 -4.77 -5.75 2.32
C PHE A 353 -6.31 -5.81 2.39
N ARG A 354 -6.97 -4.81 1.80
CA ARG A 354 -8.43 -4.59 1.96
C ARG A 354 -9.14 -4.04 0.73
N GLY A 355 -8.44 -3.87 -0.39
CA GLY A 355 -9.01 -3.33 -1.63
C GLY A 355 -9.80 -4.35 -2.46
N ALA A 356 -10.04 -4.00 -3.73
CA ALA A 356 -10.80 -4.80 -4.69
C ALA A 356 -10.25 -6.22 -4.88
N MET A 357 -8.93 -6.41 -4.77
CA MET A 357 -8.30 -7.73 -4.88
C MET A 357 -8.57 -8.61 -3.65
N PHE A 358 -8.63 -8.04 -2.45
CA PHE A 358 -9.05 -8.75 -1.25
C PHE A 358 -10.50 -9.21 -1.38
N ALA A 359 -11.39 -8.31 -1.84
CA ALA A 359 -12.79 -8.64 -2.12
C ALA A 359 -12.95 -9.74 -3.20
N ALA A 360 -11.98 -9.86 -4.11
CA ALA A 360 -11.92 -10.91 -5.12
C ALA A 360 -11.30 -12.23 -4.62
N GLY A 361 -11.02 -12.35 -3.31
CA GLY A 361 -10.48 -13.57 -2.69
C GLY A 361 -8.98 -13.80 -2.93
N GLN A 362 -8.24 -12.77 -3.36
CA GLN A 362 -6.78 -12.86 -3.45
C GLN A 362 -6.14 -12.89 -2.06
N THR A 363 -4.90 -13.35 -1.99
CA THR A 363 -4.10 -13.37 -0.75
C THR A 363 -2.73 -12.76 -1.02
N CYS A 364 -1.94 -12.48 0.03
CA CYS A 364 -0.55 -12.06 -0.12
C CYS A 364 0.25 -13.03 -1.01
N ALA A 365 0.02 -14.34 -0.81
CA ALA A 365 0.71 -15.40 -1.55
C ALA A 365 0.30 -15.49 -3.02
N SER A 366 -0.86 -14.93 -3.41
CA SER A 366 -1.27 -14.85 -4.81
C SER A 366 -0.31 -13.99 -5.65
N CYS A 367 0.33 -13.02 -5.00
CA CYS A 367 1.21 -12.04 -5.65
C CYS A 367 2.69 -12.24 -5.28
N HIS A 368 2.97 -12.49 -4.01
CA HIS A 368 4.33 -12.49 -3.46
C HIS A 368 4.95 -13.89 -3.34
N GLY A 369 4.14 -14.95 -3.42
CA GLY A 369 4.61 -16.32 -3.16
C GLY A 369 4.69 -16.64 -1.68
N THR A 370 5.66 -17.49 -1.32
CA THR A 370 5.87 -17.96 0.06
C THR A 370 6.85 -17.07 0.82
N MET A 371 7.04 -17.33 2.13
CA MET A 371 8.09 -16.68 2.92
C MET A 371 9.48 -16.87 2.32
N LEU A 372 9.77 -18.03 1.69
CA LEU A 372 11.05 -18.26 1.01
C LEU A 372 11.19 -17.42 -0.27
N SER A 373 10.07 -17.22 -0.98
CA SER A 373 10.02 -16.36 -2.18
C SER A 373 10.32 -14.91 -1.80
N VAL A 374 9.62 -14.37 -0.80
CA VAL A 374 9.83 -12.99 -0.29
C VAL A 374 11.20 -12.83 0.37
N GLY A 375 11.71 -13.89 1.00
CA GLY A 375 13.05 -13.94 1.58
C GLY A 375 14.20 -14.00 0.56
N GLY A 376 13.90 -14.06 -0.74
CA GLY A 376 14.92 -14.11 -1.79
C GLY A 376 15.73 -15.41 -1.79
N THR A 377 15.17 -16.52 -1.27
CA THR A 377 15.86 -17.82 -1.20
C THR A 377 16.17 -18.38 -2.59
N PHE A 378 15.37 -18.03 -3.59
CA PHE A 378 15.51 -18.51 -4.97
C PHE A 378 15.80 -17.34 -5.92
N ALA A 379 16.52 -17.63 -7.00
CA ALA A 379 16.73 -16.66 -8.06
C ALA A 379 15.46 -16.52 -8.91
N LEU A 380 15.12 -15.29 -9.27
CA LEU A 380 14.06 -14.95 -10.19
C LEU A 380 14.36 -15.52 -11.58
N ALA A 381 13.31 -16.02 -12.24
CA ALA A 381 13.39 -16.54 -13.60
C ALA A 381 13.69 -15.43 -14.62
N GLN A 382 14.26 -15.81 -15.76
CA GLN A 382 14.50 -14.89 -16.88
C GLN A 382 13.20 -14.28 -17.38
N GLY A 383 13.21 -12.95 -17.53
CA GLY A 383 12.07 -12.18 -18.02
C GLY A 383 11.18 -11.60 -16.92
N GLY A 384 11.40 -11.87 -15.63
CA GLY A 384 10.79 -11.07 -14.56
C GLY A 384 11.61 -9.80 -14.32
N GLU A 385 11.05 -8.63 -14.61
CA GLU A 385 11.73 -7.35 -14.32
C GLU A 385 11.39 -6.86 -12.90
N PRO A 386 12.37 -6.43 -12.08
CA PRO A 386 13.79 -6.24 -12.43
C PRO A 386 14.69 -7.44 -12.07
N GLY A 387 15.12 -8.22 -13.07
CA GLY A 387 16.39 -8.98 -13.06
C GLY A 387 16.37 -10.46 -12.59
N THR A 388 17.31 -11.23 -13.13
CA THR A 388 17.56 -12.68 -12.91
C THR A 388 18.34 -13.01 -11.63
N GLY A 389 18.19 -12.17 -10.60
CA GLY A 389 18.89 -12.27 -9.32
C GLY A 389 17.99 -12.81 -8.21
N GLN A 390 18.38 -12.63 -6.95
CA GLN A 390 17.47 -12.84 -5.83
C GLN A 390 16.49 -11.67 -5.71
N ARG A 391 15.25 -11.96 -5.30
CA ARG A 391 14.25 -10.93 -5.01
C ARG A 391 14.76 -9.98 -3.93
N ARG A 392 14.60 -8.68 -4.18
CA ARG A 392 14.92 -7.57 -3.27
C ARG A 392 13.62 -6.90 -2.81
N PRO A 393 13.42 -6.74 -1.50
CA PRO A 393 12.22 -6.10 -0.96
C PRO A 393 12.13 -4.63 -1.43
N TRP A 394 10.90 -4.14 -1.67
CA TRP A 394 10.59 -2.77 -2.10
C TRP A 394 11.09 -2.35 -3.48
N THR A 395 11.77 -3.26 -4.17
CA THR A 395 12.34 -3.05 -5.51
C THR A 395 11.74 -4.03 -6.50
N ASP A 396 11.67 -5.30 -6.12
CA ASP A 396 11.15 -6.38 -6.95
C ASP A 396 9.75 -6.76 -6.44
N GLU A 397 8.74 -5.97 -6.86
CA GLU A 397 7.35 -6.06 -6.41
C GLU A 397 6.43 -6.75 -7.43
N PRO A 398 5.27 -7.28 -7.01
CA PRO A 398 4.26 -7.80 -7.92
C PRO A 398 3.82 -6.76 -8.96
N ARG A 399 3.42 -7.25 -10.14
CA ARG A 399 2.98 -6.42 -11.27
C ARG A 399 1.53 -6.66 -11.63
N CYS A 400 0.85 -5.60 -12.05
CA CYS A 400 -0.54 -5.64 -12.52
C CYS A 400 -0.66 -6.60 -13.71
N GLU A 401 0.27 -6.50 -14.67
CA GLU A 401 0.26 -7.35 -15.87
C GLU A 401 0.39 -8.84 -15.60
N SER A 402 0.88 -9.23 -14.43
CA SER A 402 1.04 -10.63 -14.08
C SER A 402 -0.29 -11.36 -13.93
N CYS A 403 -1.34 -10.64 -13.51
CA CYS A 403 -2.71 -11.14 -13.46
C CYS A 403 -3.60 -10.50 -14.54
N HIS A 404 -3.41 -9.21 -14.84
CA HIS A 404 -4.18 -8.44 -15.81
C HIS A 404 -3.51 -8.49 -17.19
N THR A 405 -3.55 -9.66 -17.83
CA THR A 405 -2.76 -9.95 -19.04
C THR A 405 -3.37 -9.44 -20.35
N GLY A 406 -4.41 -8.61 -20.30
CA GLY A 406 -5.20 -8.20 -21.46
C GLY A 406 -6.33 -9.17 -21.83
N ALA A 407 -6.35 -10.37 -21.24
CA ALA A 407 -7.47 -11.31 -21.34
C ALA A 407 -8.67 -10.82 -20.50
N ALA A 408 -9.87 -11.29 -20.88
CA ALA A 408 -11.09 -11.01 -20.12
C ALA A 408 -10.97 -11.46 -18.66
N GLU A 409 -10.53 -12.71 -18.45
CA GLU A 409 -10.33 -13.27 -17.12
C GLU A 409 -8.88 -13.10 -16.63
N PRO A 410 -8.68 -12.56 -15.41
CA PRO A 410 -7.35 -12.38 -14.86
C PRO A 410 -6.79 -13.71 -14.38
N LYS A 411 -5.46 -13.83 -14.32
CA LYS A 411 -4.84 -14.96 -13.63
C LYS A 411 -5.08 -14.87 -12.12
N THR A 412 -5.21 -16.02 -11.47
CA THR A 412 -5.35 -16.12 -10.01
C THR A 412 -4.01 -16.02 -9.27
N LEU A 413 -2.90 -16.24 -9.97
CA LEU A 413 -1.54 -16.13 -9.45
C LEU A 413 -0.71 -15.25 -10.37
N ALA A 414 0.10 -14.38 -9.78
CA ALA A 414 0.98 -13.47 -10.48
C ALA A 414 2.28 -14.13 -11.01
N TYR A 415 2.45 -15.43 -10.78
CA TYR A 415 3.64 -16.20 -11.10
C TYR A 415 3.27 -17.63 -11.52
N ASP A 416 4.21 -18.36 -12.10
CA ASP A 416 4.04 -19.81 -12.35
C ASP A 416 4.08 -20.56 -11.01
N PRO A 417 3.07 -21.37 -10.65
CA PRO A 417 3.08 -22.13 -9.39
C PRO A 417 4.29 -23.05 -9.20
N ASN A 418 4.98 -23.42 -10.28
CA ASN A 418 6.20 -24.23 -10.24
C ASN A 418 7.48 -23.40 -10.07
N ASP A 419 7.37 -22.07 -10.10
CA ASP A 419 8.48 -21.17 -9.81
C ASP A 419 8.51 -20.81 -8.31
N PRO A 420 9.45 -21.38 -7.53
CA PRO A 420 9.53 -21.13 -6.11
C PRO A 420 9.94 -19.69 -5.77
N ALA A 421 10.54 -18.95 -6.71
CA ALA A 421 10.87 -17.53 -6.54
C ALA A 421 9.65 -16.61 -6.66
N ALA A 422 8.53 -17.13 -7.15
CA ALA A 422 7.33 -16.38 -7.50
C ALA A 422 7.67 -15.18 -8.42
N THR A 423 8.36 -15.45 -9.53
CA THR A 423 8.75 -14.43 -10.50
C THR A 423 7.51 -13.84 -11.16
N PRO A 424 7.32 -12.50 -11.16
CA PRO A 424 6.19 -11.87 -11.81
C PRO A 424 6.09 -12.24 -13.29
N ILE A 425 4.92 -12.71 -13.73
CA ILE A 425 4.62 -12.96 -15.14
C ILE A 425 4.61 -11.62 -15.88
N LEU A 426 5.28 -11.56 -17.03
CA LEU A 426 5.11 -10.45 -17.98
C LEU A 426 4.08 -10.83 -19.05
N ALA A 427 3.06 -10.00 -19.22
CA ALA A 427 2.03 -10.24 -20.23
C ALA A 427 2.54 -9.86 -21.63
N ALA A 428 2.05 -10.55 -22.66
CA ALA A 428 2.32 -10.14 -24.04
C ALA A 428 1.56 -8.85 -24.39
N ASP A 429 0.30 -8.74 -23.97
CA ASP A 429 -0.49 -7.50 -24.06
C ASP A 429 -0.14 -6.59 -22.87
N LYS A 430 0.31 -5.37 -23.18
CA LYS A 430 0.76 -4.37 -22.20
C LYS A 430 -0.34 -3.39 -21.79
N ARG A 431 -1.60 -3.60 -22.18
CA ARG A 431 -2.74 -2.68 -21.89
C ARG A 431 -2.87 -2.29 -20.41
N PHE A 432 -2.59 -3.23 -19.51
CA PHE A 432 -2.68 -3.02 -18.05
C PHE A 432 -1.31 -3.11 -17.36
N ALA A 433 -0.23 -3.07 -18.13
CA ALA A 433 1.11 -3.17 -17.59
C ALA A 433 1.60 -1.84 -17.05
N GLU A 434 2.35 -1.90 -15.96
CA GLU A 434 3.22 -0.82 -15.55
C GLU A 434 4.27 -0.54 -16.62
N GLN A 435 4.80 0.68 -16.62
CA GLN A 435 5.95 1.04 -17.43
C GLN A 435 7.13 0.09 -17.13
N PRO A 436 7.93 -0.29 -18.15
CA PRO A 436 9.11 -1.13 -17.95
C PRO A 436 10.05 -0.55 -16.89
N GLY A 437 10.50 -1.38 -15.95
CA GLY A 437 11.43 -0.98 -14.89
C GLY A 437 10.83 -0.07 -13.80
N THR A 438 9.52 0.18 -13.83
CA THR A 438 8.83 1.08 -12.89
C THR A 438 7.85 0.31 -12.00
N LEU A 439 7.80 0.68 -10.72
CA LEU A 439 6.79 0.17 -9.78
C LEU A 439 5.42 0.80 -10.06
N TYR A 440 4.33 0.10 -9.72
CA TYR A 440 2.96 0.62 -9.81
C TYR A 440 2.81 2.06 -9.28
N ARG A 441 3.33 2.32 -8.07
CA ARG A 441 3.29 3.63 -7.40
C ARG A 441 3.97 4.79 -8.15
N ASN A 442 4.84 4.45 -9.11
CA ASN A 442 5.61 5.42 -9.89
C ASN A 442 5.29 5.33 -11.39
N SER A 443 4.47 4.35 -11.80
CA SER A 443 4.10 4.12 -13.19
C SER A 443 2.98 5.07 -13.60
N ARG A 444 2.96 5.40 -14.89
CA ARG A 444 2.04 6.38 -15.46
C ARG A 444 1.24 5.81 -16.64
N GLY A 445 0.07 6.39 -16.88
CA GLY A 445 -0.85 6.01 -17.94
C GLY A 445 -1.43 7.21 -18.69
N HIS A 446 -2.76 7.26 -18.80
CA HIS A 446 -3.48 8.27 -19.56
C HIS A 446 -3.20 9.70 -19.07
N GLY A 447 -2.88 10.61 -20.00
CA GLY A 447 -2.51 11.99 -19.66
C GLY A 447 -1.21 12.11 -18.85
N GLY A 448 -0.46 11.01 -18.73
CA GLY A 448 0.71 10.90 -17.87
C GLY A 448 0.39 10.65 -16.40
N LEU A 449 -0.87 10.55 -15.99
CA LEU A 449 -1.24 10.38 -14.58
C LEU A 449 -0.71 9.07 -14.01
N GLN A 450 -0.37 9.08 -12.72
CA GLN A 450 0.06 7.89 -12.01
C GLN A 450 -1.08 6.90 -11.84
N CYS A 451 -0.72 5.60 -11.83
CA CYS A 451 -1.70 4.54 -11.60
C CYS A 451 -2.47 4.76 -10.29
N GLU A 452 -1.78 5.18 -9.22
CA GLU A 452 -2.38 5.49 -7.91
C GLU A 452 -3.46 6.57 -7.96
N ALA A 453 -3.33 7.57 -8.86
CA ALA A 453 -4.30 8.65 -8.99
C ALA A 453 -5.67 8.14 -9.49
N CYS A 454 -5.70 7.03 -10.22
CA CYS A 454 -6.93 6.43 -10.72
C CYS A 454 -7.38 5.21 -9.92
N HIS A 455 -6.45 4.42 -9.39
CA HIS A 455 -6.74 3.11 -8.81
C HIS A 455 -6.62 3.06 -7.28
N GLY A 456 -6.03 4.07 -6.63
CA GLY A 456 -5.74 4.05 -5.19
C GLY A 456 -4.36 3.48 -4.87
N SER A 457 -4.01 3.37 -3.59
CA SER A 457 -2.70 2.90 -3.16
C SER A 457 -2.55 1.36 -3.26
N PRO A 458 -1.31 0.83 -3.35
CA PRO A 458 -1.05 -0.60 -3.21
C PRO A 458 -1.76 -1.19 -1.99
N HIS A 459 -2.27 -2.41 -2.13
CA HIS A 459 -3.05 -3.13 -1.11
C HIS A 459 -4.43 -2.53 -0.75
N ALA A 460 -4.74 -1.30 -1.19
CA ALA A 460 -6.03 -0.63 -1.00
C ALA A 460 -6.63 -0.10 -2.31
N ILE A 461 -6.36 -0.80 -3.42
CA ILE A 461 -6.95 -0.48 -4.73
C ILE A 461 -8.47 -0.45 -4.64
N TRP A 462 -9.07 0.59 -5.21
CA TRP A 462 -10.49 0.84 -5.09
C TRP A 462 -11.37 -0.13 -5.91
N PRO A 463 -12.60 -0.42 -5.46
CA PRO A 463 -13.18 0.02 -4.18
C PRO A 463 -12.73 -0.85 -3.00
N ASN A 464 -12.74 -0.27 -1.80
CA ASN A 464 -12.84 -1.05 -0.57
C ASN A 464 -14.29 -1.59 -0.46
N PRO A 465 -14.51 -2.89 -0.17
CA PRO A 465 -15.85 -3.50 -0.12
C PRO A 465 -16.72 -2.94 1.00
N ASN A 466 -16.14 -2.35 2.05
CA ASN A 466 -16.91 -1.60 3.04
C ASN A 466 -17.27 -0.23 2.44
N PRO A 467 -18.57 0.07 2.19
CA PRO A 467 -19.00 1.33 1.57
C PRO A 467 -18.61 2.56 2.38
N ASP A 468 -18.49 2.42 3.69
CA ASP A 468 -18.20 3.49 4.64
C ASP A 468 -16.69 3.70 4.84
N ALA A 469 -15.84 2.83 4.28
CA ALA A 469 -14.39 2.92 4.44
C ALA A 469 -13.83 4.24 3.88
N ASN A 470 -12.93 4.85 4.64
CA ASN A 470 -12.23 6.07 4.25
C ASN A 470 -11.48 5.94 2.92
N ASP A 471 -11.03 4.75 2.55
CA ASP A 471 -10.38 4.52 1.25
C ASP A 471 -11.27 4.95 0.08
N ASN A 472 -12.60 4.83 0.21
CA ASN A 472 -13.53 5.16 -0.87
C ASN A 472 -13.79 6.68 -1.00
N VAL A 473 -13.42 7.50 -0.01
CA VAL A 473 -13.76 8.93 0.06
C VAL A 473 -13.21 9.71 -1.14
N ALA A 474 -11.93 9.51 -1.49
CA ALA A 474 -11.31 10.21 -2.61
C ALA A 474 -12.04 9.92 -3.93
N ALA A 475 -12.33 8.65 -4.22
CA ALA A 475 -13.09 8.26 -5.41
C ALA A 475 -14.49 8.90 -5.41
N ILE A 476 -15.21 8.83 -4.29
CA ILE A 476 -16.56 9.41 -4.18
C ILE A 476 -16.53 10.92 -4.42
N GLN A 477 -15.56 11.65 -3.84
CA GLN A 477 -15.44 13.10 -4.03
C GLN A 477 -15.12 13.47 -5.50
N LEU A 478 -14.32 12.65 -6.19
CA LEU A 478 -13.86 12.95 -7.55
C LEU A 478 -14.85 12.55 -8.65
N GLN A 479 -15.62 11.47 -8.47
CA GLN A 479 -16.50 10.93 -9.52
C GLN A 479 -17.94 10.63 -9.06
N GLY A 480 -18.25 10.80 -7.78
CA GLY A 480 -19.59 10.59 -7.22
C GLY A 480 -19.91 9.15 -6.82
N HIS A 481 -18.97 8.22 -6.96
CA HIS A 481 -19.12 6.83 -6.51
C HIS A 481 -17.77 6.21 -6.14
N ALA A 482 -17.80 5.15 -5.33
CA ALA A 482 -16.62 4.37 -4.99
C ALA A 482 -16.12 3.56 -6.21
N GLY A 483 -14.83 3.25 -6.22
CA GLY A 483 -14.18 2.46 -7.27
C GLY A 483 -13.06 3.22 -7.97
N VAL A 484 -12.41 2.56 -8.91
CA VAL A 484 -11.38 3.19 -9.77
C VAL A 484 -11.98 4.41 -10.50
N ILE A 485 -11.20 5.46 -10.68
CA ILE A 485 -11.63 6.65 -11.42
C ILE A 485 -11.87 6.27 -12.88
N GLY A 486 -13.14 6.24 -13.28
CA GLY A 486 -13.55 5.89 -14.64
C GLY A 486 -14.55 6.87 -15.25
N GLU A 487 -15.09 7.81 -14.47
CA GLU A 487 -15.85 8.93 -15.05
C GLU A 487 -14.92 9.92 -15.74
N CYS A 488 -14.93 9.93 -17.07
CA CYS A 488 -14.08 10.85 -17.81
C CYS A 488 -14.36 12.32 -17.45
N SER A 489 -15.58 12.62 -16.97
CA SER A 489 -15.97 13.95 -16.51
C SER A 489 -15.18 14.48 -15.31
N THR A 490 -14.51 13.61 -14.55
CA THR A 490 -13.60 14.02 -13.47
C THR A 490 -12.52 14.97 -14.00
N CYS A 491 -11.97 14.71 -15.18
CA CYS A 491 -10.96 15.57 -15.81
C CYS A 491 -11.50 16.33 -17.02
N HIS A 492 -12.39 15.72 -17.80
CA HIS A 492 -12.88 16.29 -19.05
C HIS A 492 -14.19 17.07 -18.86
N THR A 493 -14.24 18.35 -19.24
CA THR A 493 -15.47 19.16 -19.21
C THR A 493 -16.41 18.80 -20.36
N SER A 494 -15.87 18.32 -21.47
CA SER A 494 -16.62 17.72 -22.58
C SER A 494 -15.73 16.75 -23.37
N LEU A 495 -16.36 15.75 -23.98
CA LEU A 495 -15.70 14.78 -24.86
C LEU A 495 -16.44 14.71 -26.19
N SER A 496 -15.68 14.87 -27.27
CA SER A 496 -16.13 14.63 -28.64
C SER A 496 -16.33 13.13 -28.89
N SER A 497 -17.23 12.77 -29.80
CA SER A 497 -17.31 11.40 -30.34
C SER A 497 -15.96 10.97 -30.93
N SER A 498 -15.24 11.88 -31.58
CA SER A 498 -13.90 11.66 -32.17
C SER A 498 -12.78 11.38 -31.17
N ALA A 499 -13.06 11.26 -29.87
CA ALA A 499 -12.07 10.88 -28.86
C ALA A 499 -11.58 9.43 -29.02
N GLY A 500 -12.34 8.58 -29.76
CA GLY A 500 -11.91 7.23 -30.11
C GLY A 500 -11.58 6.37 -28.89
N LEU A 501 -10.54 5.54 -29.01
CA LEU A 501 -10.01 4.67 -27.95
C LEU A 501 -8.80 5.30 -27.22
N GLY A 502 -8.71 6.64 -27.17
CA GLY A 502 -7.58 7.36 -26.58
C GLY A 502 -7.57 7.47 -25.05
N GLY A 503 -8.56 6.87 -24.37
CA GLY A 503 -8.69 6.88 -22.92
C GLY A 503 -7.71 5.92 -22.21
N PRO A 504 -7.78 5.85 -20.87
CA PRO A 504 -7.00 4.88 -20.09
C PRO A 504 -7.25 3.46 -20.59
N HIS A 505 -6.20 2.64 -20.71
CA HIS A 505 -6.29 1.25 -21.17
C HIS A 505 -6.95 1.06 -22.55
N GLY A 506 -6.96 2.08 -23.41
CA GLY A 506 -7.65 2.03 -24.69
C GLY A 506 -9.18 2.18 -24.57
N MET A 507 -9.67 2.70 -23.45
CA MET A 507 -11.10 2.94 -23.25
C MET A 507 -11.61 4.08 -24.12
N HIS A 508 -12.86 3.94 -24.53
CA HIS A 508 -13.64 5.01 -25.13
C HIS A 508 -14.38 5.82 -24.06
N PRO A 509 -14.93 7.01 -24.40
CA PRO A 509 -15.84 7.74 -23.53
C PRO A 509 -16.98 6.86 -23.01
N VAL A 510 -17.13 6.77 -21.69
CA VAL A 510 -18.20 5.99 -21.05
C VAL A 510 -19.41 6.88 -20.79
N ASN A 511 -20.61 6.33 -20.95
CA ASN A 511 -21.89 7.05 -20.77
C ASN A 511 -21.99 8.39 -21.54
N ASN A 512 -21.27 8.51 -22.66
CA ASN A 512 -21.23 9.72 -23.47
C ASN A 512 -22.27 9.62 -24.61
N PRO A 513 -23.24 10.54 -24.71
CA PRO A 513 -24.27 10.50 -25.74
C PRO A 513 -23.72 10.48 -27.17
N SER A 514 -22.67 11.27 -27.43
CA SER A 514 -22.03 11.37 -28.74
C SER A 514 -21.30 10.07 -29.13
N TRP A 515 -20.78 9.31 -28.15
CA TRP A 515 -20.22 7.98 -28.38
C TRP A 515 -21.31 6.94 -28.63
N ILE A 516 -22.38 6.93 -27.83
CA ILE A 516 -23.45 5.92 -27.92
C ILE A 516 -24.12 5.97 -29.30
N LYS A 517 -24.49 7.17 -29.75
CA LYS A 517 -24.97 7.44 -31.10
C LYS A 517 -24.99 8.95 -31.31
N GLY A 518 -24.02 9.45 -32.07
CA GLY A 518 -24.04 10.81 -32.62
C GLY A 518 -24.56 10.84 -34.06
N GLY A 519 -24.33 11.94 -34.78
CA GLY A 519 -24.52 11.98 -36.23
C GLY A 519 -23.41 11.19 -36.95
N GLY A 520 -23.70 9.99 -37.45
CA GLY A 520 -22.76 9.16 -38.25
C GLY A 520 -22.72 7.68 -37.84
N ASN A 521 -21.76 6.92 -38.40
CA ASN A 521 -21.48 5.51 -38.05
C ASN A 521 -20.17 5.38 -37.27
N PHE A 522 -20.07 6.09 -36.15
CA PHE A 522 -18.79 6.27 -35.45
C PHE A 522 -18.17 4.96 -34.94
N HIS A 523 -18.97 4.04 -34.36
CA HIS A 523 -18.45 2.71 -34.00
C HIS A 523 -17.92 1.94 -35.20
N GLY A 524 -18.61 2.05 -36.34
CA GLY A 524 -18.16 1.45 -37.59
C GLY A 524 -16.91 2.11 -38.18
N GLU A 525 -16.70 3.41 -37.97
CA GLU A 525 -15.47 4.13 -38.35
C GLU A 525 -14.30 3.66 -37.49
N VAL A 526 -14.45 3.63 -36.16
CA VAL A 526 -13.42 3.10 -35.24
C VAL A 526 -13.11 1.62 -35.52
N TYR A 527 -14.13 0.83 -35.83
CA TYR A 527 -13.96 -0.58 -36.22
C TYR A 527 -13.16 -0.73 -37.54
N LYS A 528 -13.40 0.16 -38.53
CA LYS A 528 -12.75 0.11 -39.85
C LYS A 528 -11.35 0.73 -39.90
N GLU A 529 -11.05 1.68 -39.03
CA GLU A 529 -9.74 2.33 -38.96
C GLU A 529 -8.66 1.48 -38.26
N GLY A 530 -9.07 0.44 -37.52
CA GLY A 530 -8.17 -0.50 -36.86
C GLY A 530 -7.75 -1.69 -37.73
N SER A 531 -6.56 -2.24 -37.48
CA SER A 531 -6.13 -3.53 -38.01
C SER A 531 -6.79 -4.69 -37.25
N GLY A 532 -8.12 -4.81 -37.35
CA GLY A 532 -8.93 -5.84 -36.67
C GLY A 532 -9.92 -5.30 -35.63
N ASP A 533 -10.64 -6.22 -35.00
CA ASP A 533 -11.71 -5.93 -34.04
C ASP A 533 -11.16 -5.50 -32.67
N SER A 534 -10.93 -4.21 -32.52
CA SER A 534 -10.47 -3.59 -31.26
C SER A 534 -11.51 -3.65 -30.14
N CYS A 535 -12.80 -3.79 -30.47
CA CYS A 535 -13.89 -3.84 -29.49
C CYS A 535 -13.90 -5.17 -28.74
N ALA A 536 -13.60 -6.28 -29.43
CA ALA A 536 -13.56 -7.61 -28.83
C ALA A 536 -12.57 -7.75 -27.68
N ALA A 537 -11.53 -6.91 -27.64
CA ALA A 537 -10.56 -6.90 -26.54
C ALA A 537 -11.20 -6.63 -25.16
N CYS A 538 -12.28 -5.85 -25.12
CA CYS A 538 -13.00 -5.51 -23.88
C CYS A 538 -14.42 -6.11 -23.85
N HIS A 539 -15.07 -6.22 -25.01
CA HIS A 539 -16.45 -6.70 -25.13
C HIS A 539 -16.57 -8.17 -25.52
N GLY A 540 -15.44 -8.88 -25.66
CA GLY A 540 -15.41 -10.30 -26.03
C GLY A 540 -15.54 -10.51 -27.53
N ALA A 541 -15.07 -11.66 -28.02
CA ALA A 541 -15.13 -12.01 -29.44
C ALA A 541 -16.57 -12.14 -30.00
N ASP A 542 -17.56 -12.28 -29.12
CA ASP A 542 -18.98 -12.30 -29.48
C ASP A 542 -19.69 -10.95 -29.23
N HIS A 543 -18.95 -9.94 -28.78
CA HIS A 543 -19.42 -8.58 -28.48
C HIS A 543 -20.56 -8.52 -27.44
N ARG A 544 -20.67 -9.55 -26.60
CA ARG A 544 -21.70 -9.63 -25.55
C ARG A 544 -21.29 -9.02 -24.22
N GLY A 545 -20.08 -8.49 -24.16
CA GLY A 545 -19.51 -7.92 -22.94
C GLY A 545 -18.67 -8.95 -22.21
N THR A 546 -17.71 -8.44 -21.45
CA THR A 546 -16.93 -9.19 -20.47
C THR A 546 -16.84 -8.38 -19.19
N ARG A 547 -16.15 -8.89 -18.17
CA ARG A 547 -15.84 -8.11 -16.97
C ARG A 547 -15.16 -6.77 -17.24
N LEU A 548 -14.41 -6.63 -18.35
CA LEU A 548 -13.76 -5.38 -18.74
C LEU A 548 -14.75 -4.32 -19.25
N SER A 549 -15.95 -4.73 -19.66
CA SER A 549 -17.02 -3.85 -20.15
C SER A 549 -18.03 -3.45 -19.06
N ARG A 550 -17.78 -3.81 -17.80
CA ARG A 550 -18.73 -3.55 -16.71
C ARG A 550 -18.90 -2.07 -16.43
N THR A 551 -20.13 -1.66 -16.20
CA THR A 551 -20.45 -0.33 -15.68
C THR A 551 -19.90 -0.16 -14.26
N LEU A 552 -19.15 0.92 -14.01
CA LEU A 552 -18.63 1.22 -12.67
C LEU A 552 -19.69 1.81 -11.73
N ALA A 553 -20.78 2.34 -12.29
CA ALA A 553 -21.88 2.96 -11.57
C ALA A 553 -23.20 2.66 -12.29
N ASN A 554 -24.32 2.94 -11.62
CA ASN A 554 -25.64 2.89 -12.25
C ASN A 554 -25.68 3.86 -13.45
N ARG A 555 -26.12 3.38 -14.61
CA ARG A 555 -26.16 4.14 -15.86
C ARG A 555 -27.59 4.28 -16.38
N VAL A 556 -27.88 5.49 -16.84
CA VAL A 556 -29.00 5.78 -17.75
C VAL A 556 -28.39 6.25 -19.05
N MET A 557 -28.28 5.35 -20.01
CA MET A 557 -27.61 5.60 -21.29
C MET A 557 -28.59 6.24 -22.26
N ARG A 558 -28.26 7.44 -22.72
CA ARG A 558 -29.01 8.18 -23.75
C ARG A 558 -28.09 8.51 -24.91
N ASP A 559 -28.63 8.54 -26.12
CA ASP A 559 -27.91 9.05 -27.28
C ASP A 559 -27.93 10.57 -27.38
N ALA A 560 -27.27 11.11 -28.42
CA ALA A 560 -27.19 12.54 -28.67
C ALA A 560 -28.55 13.22 -28.91
N GLU A 561 -29.57 12.46 -29.33
CA GLU A 561 -30.96 12.93 -29.47
C GLU A 561 -31.76 12.85 -28.15
N GLY A 562 -31.14 12.36 -27.07
CA GLY A 562 -31.77 12.19 -25.75
C GLY A 562 -32.62 10.93 -25.61
N GLN A 563 -32.67 10.08 -26.64
CA GLN A 563 -33.43 8.82 -26.61
C GLN A 563 -32.78 7.85 -25.62
N LEU A 564 -33.61 7.26 -24.74
CA LEU A 564 -33.15 6.22 -23.83
C LEU A 564 -32.73 4.97 -24.61
N ARG A 565 -31.51 4.50 -24.37
CA ARG A 565 -30.95 3.30 -25.00
C ARG A 565 -30.89 2.13 -24.03
N ALA A 566 -30.43 2.35 -22.80
CA ALA A 566 -30.37 1.31 -21.77
C ALA A 566 -30.40 1.93 -20.37
N ILE A 567 -30.85 1.15 -19.39
CA ILE A 567 -30.64 1.42 -17.96
C ILE A 567 -29.88 0.22 -17.42
N LEU A 568 -28.68 0.44 -16.90
CA LEU A 568 -27.79 -0.61 -16.44
C LEU A 568 -27.41 -0.35 -14.99
N PRO A 569 -27.56 -1.33 -14.07
CA PRO A 569 -27.01 -1.19 -12.73
C PRO A 569 -25.46 -1.21 -12.78
N ALA A 570 -24.81 -0.76 -11.70
CA ALA A 570 -23.38 -0.97 -11.53
C ALA A 570 -23.03 -2.47 -11.61
N GLY A 571 -21.91 -2.79 -12.25
CA GLY A 571 -21.43 -4.15 -12.48
C GLY A 571 -22.05 -4.86 -13.69
N ALA A 572 -23.01 -4.25 -14.40
CA ALA A 572 -23.59 -4.83 -15.60
C ALA A 572 -22.62 -4.76 -16.78
N GLU A 573 -22.48 -5.87 -17.50
CA GLU A 573 -21.65 -5.96 -18.70
C GLU A 573 -22.34 -5.28 -19.88
N VAL A 574 -21.61 -4.43 -20.60
CA VAL A 574 -22.16 -3.68 -21.73
C VAL A 574 -21.99 -4.50 -23.01
N SER A 575 -23.11 -5.01 -23.54
CA SER A 575 -23.15 -5.70 -24.84
C SER A 575 -23.49 -4.73 -25.97
N CYS A 576 -22.89 -4.93 -27.15
CA CYS A 576 -23.30 -4.26 -28.39
C CYS A 576 -24.78 -4.57 -28.75
N GLY A 577 -25.25 -5.75 -28.35
CA GLY A 577 -26.62 -6.23 -28.49
C GLY A 577 -27.68 -5.40 -27.77
N LEU A 578 -27.28 -4.51 -26.84
CA LEU A 578 -28.19 -3.63 -26.12
C LEU A 578 -28.86 -2.61 -27.03
N CYS A 579 -28.16 -2.18 -28.10
CA CYS A 579 -28.61 -1.10 -28.97
C CYS A 579 -28.80 -1.54 -30.43
N HIS A 580 -27.98 -2.48 -30.92
CA HIS A 580 -27.98 -2.93 -32.30
C HIS A 580 -27.89 -4.45 -32.42
N SER A 581 -28.22 -5.00 -33.59
CA SER A 581 -28.07 -6.43 -33.85
C SER A 581 -26.60 -6.75 -34.06
N VAL A 582 -26.01 -7.54 -33.15
CA VAL A 582 -24.60 -7.99 -33.24
C VAL A 582 -24.31 -8.65 -34.58
N ALA A 583 -25.16 -9.59 -35.03
CA ALA A 583 -25.01 -10.25 -36.33
C ALA A 583 -24.91 -9.22 -37.49
N LYS A 584 -25.81 -8.23 -37.53
CA LYS A 584 -25.76 -7.20 -38.59
C LYS A 584 -24.59 -6.22 -38.48
N SER A 585 -23.99 -6.09 -37.31
CA SER A 585 -22.92 -5.13 -37.05
C SER A 585 -21.53 -5.69 -37.35
N PHE A 586 -21.39 -7.03 -37.38
CA PHE A 586 -20.09 -7.69 -37.50
C PHE A 586 -20.03 -8.84 -38.54
N ASP A 587 -21.14 -9.25 -39.18
CA ASP A 587 -21.17 -10.33 -40.21
C ASP A 587 -21.00 -9.85 -41.67
N ASP A 588 -20.38 -8.69 -41.95
CA ASP A 588 -20.03 -8.26 -43.33
C ASP A 588 -18.54 -7.86 -43.46
#